data_AF-A0A9E4BX18-F1
#
_entry.id   AF-A0A9E4BX18-F1
#
_cell.length_a   1.000
_cell.length_b   1.000
_cell.length_c   1.000
_cell.angle_alpha   90.00
_cell.angle_beta   90.00
_cell.angle_gamma   90.00
#
_symmetry.space_group_name_H-M   'P 1'
#
loop_
_entity.id
_entity.type
_entity.pdbx_description
1 polymer ?
#
loop_
_entity_poly.entity_id
_entity_poly.type
_entity_poly.pdbx_seq_one_letter_code
_entity_poly.pdbx_strand_id
1 'polypeptide(L)'
;MTTSQIWTPFEAPIPEILAQYPEPLMALARGEVPAFVLRQHYNPAHCRALMRRFYERSLLYDPHEVGEGQARRVDIGTPRRPRPIPRPLRGDAGVVRDSFRRL
;
A
#
# COMPACT_ATOMS: atom_id res chain seq x y z
N MET A 1 -15.46 -27.46 -30.07
CA MET A 1 -15.02 -27.70 -28.69
C MET A 1 -13.95 -26.68 -28.37
N THR A 2 -14.17 -25.81 -27.39
CA THR A 2 -13.22 -24.74 -27.01
C THR A 2 -12.33 -25.23 -25.87
N THR A 3 -11.06 -25.45 -26.14
CA THR A 3 -10.06 -25.79 -25.12
C THR A 3 -9.70 -24.55 -24.31
N SER A 4 -10.18 -24.48 -23.07
CA SER A 4 -9.68 -23.51 -22.08
C SER A 4 -8.23 -23.83 -21.74
N GLN A 5 -7.30 -23.18 -22.44
CA GLN A 5 -5.87 -23.26 -22.13
C GLN A 5 -5.62 -22.56 -20.80
N ILE A 6 -5.30 -23.34 -19.77
CA ILE A 6 -5.07 -22.82 -18.42
C ILE A 6 -3.77 -22.01 -18.43
N TRP A 7 -3.88 -20.71 -18.16
CA TRP A 7 -2.75 -19.78 -18.10
C TRP A 7 -2.06 -19.92 -16.74
N THR A 8 -1.25 -20.97 -16.61
CA THR A 8 -0.68 -21.44 -15.33
C THR A 8 0.60 -20.67 -14.94
N PRO A 9 0.68 -20.07 -13.75
CA PRO A 9 1.93 -19.52 -13.20
C PRO A 9 3.02 -20.58 -12.99
N PHE A 10 4.28 -20.16 -13.09
CA PHE A 10 5.41 -21.03 -12.76
C PHE A 10 5.86 -20.78 -11.31
N GLU A 11 5.81 -21.83 -10.50
CA GLU A 11 6.12 -21.82 -9.06
C GLU A 11 7.37 -22.63 -8.75
N ALA A 12 8.45 -21.94 -8.35
CA ALA A 12 9.71 -22.58 -8.01
C ALA A 12 10.62 -21.65 -7.18
N PRO A 13 11.70 -22.17 -6.57
CA PRO A 13 12.83 -21.38 -6.08
C PRO A 13 13.60 -20.72 -7.25
N ILE A 14 14.28 -19.60 -6.98
CA ILE A 14 15.02 -18.84 -8.01
C ILE A 14 15.98 -19.69 -8.87
N PRO A 15 16.81 -20.61 -8.32
CA PRO A 15 17.72 -21.40 -9.14
C PRO A 15 17.03 -22.29 -10.18
N GLU A 16 15.86 -22.83 -9.86
CA GLU A 16 15.07 -23.67 -10.76
C GLU A 16 14.35 -22.82 -11.82
N ILE A 17 13.85 -21.63 -11.46
CA ILE A 17 13.34 -20.64 -12.42
C ILE A 17 14.42 -20.26 -13.44
N LEU A 18 15.65 -19.96 -12.99
CA LEU A 18 16.76 -19.58 -13.87
C LEU A 18 17.29 -20.74 -14.71
N ALA A 19 17.17 -21.98 -14.24
CA ALA A 19 17.55 -23.16 -15.01
C ALA A 19 16.57 -23.43 -16.18
N GLN A 20 15.27 -23.16 -15.99
CA GLN A 20 14.26 -23.35 -17.03
C GLN A 20 14.06 -22.11 -17.92
N TYR A 21 14.22 -20.91 -17.35
CA TYR A 21 14.04 -19.62 -18.02
C TYR A 21 15.29 -18.74 -17.78
N PRO A 22 16.29 -18.76 -18.68
CA PRO A 22 17.49 -17.94 -18.54
C PRO A 22 17.21 -16.43 -18.50
N GLU A 23 16.15 -15.98 -19.18
CA GLU A 23 15.68 -14.58 -19.20
C GLU A 23 14.22 -14.50 -18.69
N PRO A 24 13.95 -14.72 -17.39
CA PRO A 24 12.58 -14.92 -16.91
C PRO A 24 11.72 -13.66 -17.04
N LEU A 25 12.31 -12.46 -16.94
CA LEU A 25 11.61 -11.21 -17.20
C LEU A 25 11.20 -11.04 -18.67
N MET A 26 11.96 -11.62 -19.61
CA MET A 26 11.60 -11.62 -21.03
C MET A 26 10.52 -12.65 -21.33
N ALA A 27 10.54 -13.83 -20.67
CA ALA A 27 9.46 -14.81 -20.76
C ALA A 27 8.11 -14.23 -20.29
N LEU A 28 8.11 -13.44 -19.21
CA LEU A 28 6.93 -12.66 -18.79
C LEU A 28 6.50 -11.65 -19.87
N ALA A 29 7.44 -10.82 -20.37
CA ALA A 29 7.14 -9.78 -21.34
C ALA A 29 6.62 -10.31 -22.69
N ARG A 30 7.02 -11.53 -23.07
CA ARG A 30 6.55 -12.25 -24.27
C ARG A 30 5.25 -13.01 -24.05
N GLY A 31 4.75 -13.09 -22.82
CA GLY A 31 3.53 -13.85 -22.47
C GLY A 31 3.72 -15.37 -22.44
N GLU A 32 4.97 -15.85 -22.46
CA GLU A 32 5.31 -17.28 -22.40
C GLU A 32 4.92 -17.90 -21.05
N VAL A 33 4.99 -17.09 -19.98
CA VAL A 33 4.56 -17.42 -18.61
C VAL A 33 3.73 -16.24 -18.07
N PRO A 34 2.56 -16.45 -17.42
CA PRO A 34 1.77 -15.37 -16.83
C PRO A 34 2.46 -14.67 -15.66
N ALA A 35 3.07 -15.45 -14.77
CA ALA A 35 3.67 -15.00 -13.54
C ALA A 35 4.68 -16.01 -13.02
N PHE A 36 5.76 -15.51 -12.41
CA PHE A 36 6.68 -16.30 -11.60
C PHE A 36 6.36 -16.07 -10.13
N VAL A 37 6.15 -17.14 -9.37
CA VAL A 37 5.88 -17.07 -7.93
C VAL A 37 7.08 -17.66 -7.18
N LEU A 38 7.83 -16.78 -6.53
CA LEU A 38 9.07 -17.10 -5.84
C LEU A 38 8.78 -17.78 -4.50
N ARG A 39 8.74 -19.12 -4.50
CA ARG A 39 8.50 -19.89 -3.28
C ARG A 39 9.71 -19.80 -2.34
N GLN A 40 9.42 -19.61 -1.04
CA GLN A 40 10.39 -19.63 0.08
C GLN A 40 11.59 -18.66 -0.03
N HIS A 41 11.58 -17.69 -0.94
CA HIS A 41 12.73 -16.79 -1.15
C HIS A 41 13.03 -15.86 0.05
N TYR A 42 12.00 -15.46 0.81
CA TYR A 42 12.14 -14.61 1.99
C TYR A 42 12.03 -15.43 3.28
N ASN A 43 12.95 -15.18 4.22
CA ASN A 43 12.89 -15.76 5.56
C ASN A 43 11.58 -15.33 6.28
N PRO A 44 10.73 -16.27 6.75
CA PRO A 44 9.48 -15.94 7.46
C PRO A 44 9.66 -15.02 8.68
N ALA A 45 10.83 -15.06 9.34
CA ALA A 45 11.15 -14.15 10.44
C ALA A 45 11.22 -12.68 9.99
N HIS A 46 11.74 -12.41 8.77
CA HIS A 46 11.77 -11.05 8.21
C HIS A 46 10.36 -10.55 7.90
N CYS A 47 9.50 -11.40 7.34
CA CYS A 47 8.10 -11.09 7.10
C CYS A 47 7.37 -10.79 8.42
N ARG A 48 7.57 -11.60 9.46
CA ARG A 48 6.98 -11.39 10.80
C ARG A 48 7.45 -10.08 11.43
N ALA A 49 8.74 -9.76 11.36
CA ALA A 49 9.30 -8.50 11.87
C ALA A 49 8.84 -7.27 11.04
N LEU A 50 8.53 -7.43 9.76
CA LEU A 50 7.90 -6.38 8.95
C LEU A 50 6.45 -6.14 9.40
N MET A 51 5.64 -7.20 9.54
CA MET A 51 4.25 -7.08 9.99
C MET A 51 4.14 -6.44 11.37
N ARG A 52 4.98 -6.85 12.34
CA ARG A 52 4.98 -6.27 13.70
C ARG A 52 5.23 -4.75 13.66
N ARG A 53 6.15 -4.27 12.81
CA ARG A 53 6.40 -2.83 12.63
C ARG A 53 5.22 -2.07 12.01
N PHE A 54 4.31 -2.73 11.29
CA PHE A 54 3.08 -2.10 10.82
C PHE A 54 2.04 -1.97 11.94
N TYR A 55 1.92 -2.98 12.82
CA TYR A 55 1.05 -2.94 14.00
C TYR A 55 1.55 -1.90 15.02
N GLU A 56 2.84 -1.94 15.38
CA GLU A 56 3.52 -0.97 16.28
C GLU A 56 3.35 0.51 15.84
N ARG A 57 3.12 0.75 14.55
CA ARG A 57 2.94 2.09 13.95
C ARG A 57 1.48 2.44 13.66
N SER A 58 0.54 1.57 14.03
CA SER A 58 -0.90 1.67 13.72
C SER A 58 -1.17 1.86 12.21
N LEU A 59 -0.34 1.25 11.36
CA LEU A 59 -0.48 1.26 9.90
C LEU A 59 -1.36 0.11 9.39
N LEU A 60 -1.43 -0.98 10.16
CA LEU A 60 -2.37 -2.09 10.01
C LEU A 60 -2.98 -2.40 11.37
N TYR A 61 -4.20 -2.95 11.38
CA TYR A 61 -4.76 -3.56 12.59
C TYR A 61 -4.03 -4.88 12.85
N ASP A 62 -3.80 -5.24 14.11
CA ASP A 62 -3.30 -6.57 14.46
C ASP A 62 -4.50 -7.53 14.58
N PRO A 63 -4.60 -8.59 13.75
CA PRO A 63 -5.67 -9.57 13.84
C PRO A 63 -5.58 -10.46 15.08
N HIS A 64 -4.49 -10.39 15.86
CA HIS A 64 -4.32 -11.13 17.12
C HIS A 64 -4.73 -10.31 18.35
N GLU A 65 -4.96 -9.00 18.22
CA GLU A 65 -5.54 -8.18 19.28
C GLU A 65 -7.07 -8.40 19.34
N VAL A 66 -7.53 -9.06 20.41
CA VAL A 66 -8.94 -9.39 20.61
C VAL A 66 -9.71 -8.16 21.13
N GLY A 67 -10.09 -7.27 20.22
CA GLY A 67 -11.02 -6.17 20.47
C GLY A 67 -12.24 -6.22 19.57
N GLU A 68 -13.27 -5.42 19.86
CA GLU A 68 -14.49 -5.27 19.03
C GLU A 68 -14.23 -4.59 17.65
N GLY A 69 -12.98 -4.57 17.20
CA GLY A 69 -12.56 -4.01 15.93
C GLY A 69 -13.06 -4.84 14.77
N GLN A 70 -14.22 -4.47 14.21
CA GLN A 70 -14.62 -4.87 12.86
C GLN A 70 -13.42 -4.77 11.92
N ALA A 71 -13.17 -5.80 11.10
CA ALA A 71 -12.05 -5.83 10.16
C ALA A 71 -12.13 -4.67 9.16
N ARG A 72 -11.45 -3.56 9.48
CA ARG A 72 -11.43 -2.36 8.64
C ARG A 72 -10.50 -2.62 7.45
N ARG A 73 -11.04 -2.53 6.24
CA ARG A 73 -10.21 -2.47 5.03
C ARG A 73 -9.25 -1.29 5.15
N VAL A 74 -7.95 -1.56 5.10
CA VAL A 74 -6.90 -0.54 5.02
C VAL A 74 -6.44 -0.48 3.57
N ASP A 75 -6.80 0.58 2.86
CA ASP A 75 -6.40 0.76 1.46
C ASP A 75 -4.93 1.22 1.38
N ILE A 76 -4.02 0.25 1.24
CA ILE A 76 -2.59 0.50 1.05
C ILE A 76 -2.37 1.08 -0.36
N GLY A 77 -2.25 2.40 -0.46
CA GLY A 77 -1.96 3.09 -1.72
C GLY A 77 -2.40 4.56 -1.77
N THR A 78 -3.33 4.99 -0.92
CA THR A 78 -3.75 6.40 -0.87
C THR A 78 -2.76 7.23 -0.04
N PRO A 79 -2.13 8.29 -0.60
CA PRO A 79 -1.28 9.17 0.19
C PRO A 79 -2.10 9.89 1.26
N ARG A 80 -1.63 9.84 2.51
CA ARG A 80 -2.30 10.41 3.68
C ARG A 80 -2.35 11.94 3.56
N ARG A 81 -3.45 12.50 3.04
CA ARG A 81 -3.71 13.95 3.08
C ARG A 81 -3.58 14.42 4.54
N PRO A 82 -2.77 15.46 4.85
CA PRO A 82 -2.73 16.00 6.19
C PRO A 82 -4.11 16.56 6.57
N ARG A 83 -4.47 16.42 7.86
CA ARG A 83 -5.71 17.01 8.40
C ARG A 83 -5.72 18.52 8.14
N PRO A 84 -6.85 19.14 7.76
CA PRO A 84 -6.91 20.57 7.58
C PRO A 84 -6.57 21.29 8.89
N ILE A 85 -5.64 22.25 8.79
CA ILE A 85 -5.28 23.14 9.89
C ILE A 85 -6.55 23.93 10.27
N PRO A 86 -6.95 24.02 11.55
CA PRO A 86 -8.09 24.85 11.93
C PRO A 86 -7.82 26.30 11.55
N ARG A 87 -8.74 26.91 10.78
CA ARG A 87 -8.70 28.35 10.50
C ARG A 87 -8.81 29.13 11.83
N PRO A 88 -8.10 30.26 11.98
CA PRO A 88 -8.32 31.14 13.12
C PRO A 88 -9.76 31.66 13.09
N LEU A 89 -10.39 31.71 14.27
CA LEU A 89 -11.72 32.30 14.45
C LEU A 89 -11.67 33.79 14.10
N ARG A 90 -12.71 34.28 13.42
CA ARG A 90 -12.83 35.68 12.97
C ARG A 90 -14.14 36.27 13.46
N GLY A 91 -14.07 37.49 13.99
CA GLY A 91 -15.17 38.26 14.55
C GLY A 91 -15.29 38.13 16.08
N ASP A 92 -15.70 39.15 16.84
CA ASP A 92 -16.00 40.56 16.50
C ASP A 92 -16.15 41.36 17.83
N ALA A 93 -16.16 42.70 17.94
CA ALA A 93 -16.11 43.81 16.96
C ALA A 93 -15.45 45.07 17.61
N GLY A 94 -15.28 46.16 16.85
CA GLY A 94 -14.83 47.45 17.40
C GLY A 94 -14.95 48.63 16.42
N VAL A 95 -16.09 49.33 16.41
CA VAL A 95 -16.36 50.49 15.54
C VAL A 95 -15.89 51.79 16.20
N VAL A 96 -15.01 52.55 15.53
CA VAL A 96 -14.92 54.03 15.65
C VAL A 96 -14.66 54.63 14.25
N ARG A 97 -15.21 55.81 13.99
CA ARG A 97 -15.36 56.43 12.66
C ARG A 97 -14.18 57.32 12.23
N ASP A 98 -13.91 57.25 10.92
CA ASP A 98 -13.70 58.36 9.97
C ASP A 98 -13.05 59.68 10.44
N SER A 99 -11.90 60.03 9.86
CA SER A 99 -11.55 61.42 9.51
C SER A 99 -10.39 61.54 8.50
N PHE A 100 -10.78 61.95 7.28
CA PHE A 100 -10.19 63.09 6.54
C PHE A 100 -8.93 62.95 5.63
N ARG A 101 -9.22 63.16 4.32
CA ARG A 101 -8.45 63.84 3.25
C ARG A 101 -7.17 63.26 2.62
N ARG A 102 -7.32 63.03 1.31
CA ARG A 102 -6.46 63.47 0.19
C ARG A 102 -5.27 64.40 0.56
N LEU A 103 -4.08 64.04 0.09
CA LEU A 103 -3.53 64.56 -1.17
C LEU A 103 -2.63 63.49 -1.83
#